data_AF-M3A7Q8-F1
#
_entry.id   AF-M3A7Q8-F1
#
_cell.length_a   1.000
_cell.length_b   1.000
_cell.length_c   1.000
_cell.angle_alpha   90.00
_cell.angle_beta   90.00
_cell.angle_gamma   90.00
#
_symmetry.space_group_name_H-M   'P 1'
#
loop_
_entity.id
_entity.type
_entity.pdbx_description
1 polymer ?
#
loop_
_entity_poly.entity_id
_entity_poly.type
_entity_poly.pdbx_seq_one_letter_code
_entity_poly.pdbx_strand_id
1 'polypeptide(L)'
;MAGTHPDVAGTHPDAAGARPRPAGTRPDPAGAGPDPAGTRPEPARQPPDDARQRPRTDGPAPQPARRVSREPNGPFLVEGPVEVVMEDGSIVRSDRPVVALCTCRRSEEFPWCDTSHRRRRRPPA
;
A
#
# COMPACT_ATOMS: atom_id res chain seq x y z
N MET A 1 -41.31 -4.98 34.78
CA MET A 1 -41.71 -3.56 34.69
C MET A 1 -41.27 -3.06 33.32
N ALA A 2 -42.24 -2.69 32.49
CA ALA A 2 -42.02 -2.17 31.15
C ALA A 2 -41.50 -0.73 31.24
N GLY A 3 -40.42 -0.43 30.53
CA GLY A 3 -39.88 0.91 30.36
C GLY A 3 -39.66 1.16 28.88
N THR A 4 -40.76 1.46 28.18
CA THR A 4 -40.81 1.93 26.80
C THR A 4 -40.13 3.29 26.68
N HIS A 5 -39.12 3.40 25.83
CA HIS A 5 -38.53 4.69 25.44
C HIS A 5 -39.48 5.40 24.45
N PRO A 6 -39.83 6.68 24.64
CA PRO A 6 -40.60 7.43 23.66
C PRO A 6 -39.71 7.91 22.50
N ASP A 7 -40.24 7.68 21.29
CA ASP A 7 -39.79 8.18 19.99
C ASP A 7 -40.01 9.70 19.93
N VAL A 8 -38.97 10.47 19.61
CA VAL A 8 -39.07 11.92 19.36
C VAL A 8 -38.89 12.18 17.86
N ALA A 9 -40.01 12.11 17.15
CA ALA A 9 -40.14 12.62 15.80
C ALA A 9 -39.99 14.16 15.80
N GLY A 10 -38.83 14.64 15.35
CA GLY A 10 -38.57 16.05 15.05
C GLY A 10 -38.70 16.31 13.55
N THR A 11 -39.90 16.68 13.10
CA THR A 11 -40.17 17.12 11.72
C THR A 11 -39.67 18.56 11.53
N HIS A 12 -38.65 18.75 10.69
CA HIS A 12 -38.21 20.09 10.26
C HIS A 12 -39.09 20.58 9.09
N PRO A 13 -39.67 21.79 9.15
CA PRO A 13 -40.39 22.36 8.02
C PRO A 13 -39.48 23.04 6.98
N ASP A 14 -40.09 23.14 5.80
CA ASP A 14 -39.62 23.53 4.47
C ASP A 14 -39.09 24.97 4.36
N ALA A 15 -38.10 25.18 3.50
CA ALA A 15 -37.72 26.50 3.00
C ALA A 15 -37.44 26.45 1.49
N ALA A 16 -38.52 26.49 0.71
CA ALA A 16 -38.51 26.95 -0.67
C ALA A 16 -37.78 28.29 -0.84
N GLY A 17 -36.86 28.34 -1.80
CA GLY A 17 -36.09 29.53 -2.14
C GLY A 17 -35.57 29.48 -3.57
N ALA A 18 -36.50 29.48 -4.53
CA ALA A 18 -36.19 29.62 -5.96
C ALA A 18 -35.40 30.92 -6.22
N ARG A 19 -34.25 30.81 -6.89
CA ARG A 19 -33.56 31.98 -7.45
C ARG A 19 -33.79 32.06 -8.96
N PRO A 20 -34.25 33.20 -9.50
CA PRO A 20 -34.55 33.37 -10.92
C PRO A 20 -33.29 33.50 -11.79
N ARG A 21 -33.42 33.11 -13.07
CA ARG A 21 -32.42 33.28 -14.13
C ARG A 21 -32.47 34.70 -14.69
N PRO A 22 -31.33 35.35 -14.97
CA PRO A 22 -31.28 36.39 -15.98
C PRO A 22 -30.91 35.80 -17.35
N ALA A 23 -31.84 35.93 -18.30
CA ALA A 23 -31.55 35.90 -19.72
C ALA A 23 -30.98 37.26 -20.12
N GLY A 24 -29.90 37.29 -20.90
CA GLY A 24 -29.26 38.54 -21.31
C GLY A 24 -28.23 38.33 -22.42
N THR A 25 -28.77 38.12 -23.62
CA THR A 25 -28.29 38.62 -24.93
C THR A 25 -26.80 38.53 -25.26
N ARG A 26 -26.45 37.62 -26.18
CA ARG A 26 -25.15 37.60 -26.85
C ARG A 26 -25.18 38.56 -28.06
N PRO A 27 -24.26 39.52 -28.21
CA PRO A 27 -24.15 40.33 -29.43
C PRO A 27 -23.66 39.53 -30.64
N ASP A 28 -24.08 39.96 -31.83
CA ASP A 28 -23.73 39.48 -33.18
C ASP A 28 -22.24 39.75 -33.54
N PRO A 29 -21.59 38.95 -34.41
CA PRO A 29 -20.13 38.95 -34.57
C PRO A 29 -19.71 39.92 -35.69
N ALA A 30 -19.31 41.13 -35.33
CA ALA A 30 -18.60 42.01 -36.26
C ALA A 30 -17.16 41.49 -36.43
N GLY A 31 -16.89 40.94 -37.62
CA GLY A 31 -15.59 40.43 -38.02
C GLY A 31 -14.52 41.52 -38.10
N ALA A 32 -13.44 41.31 -37.35
CA ALA A 32 -12.12 41.75 -37.73
C ALA A 32 -11.36 40.49 -38.13
N GLY A 33 -11.31 40.20 -39.43
CA GLY A 33 -10.43 39.14 -39.94
C GLY A 33 -8.98 39.58 -39.73
N PRO A 34 -8.14 38.82 -39.01
CA PRO A 34 -6.74 39.15 -38.89
C PRO A 34 -6.02 38.90 -40.22
N ASP A 35 -5.07 39.78 -40.56
CA ASP A 35 -4.11 39.68 -41.66
C ASP A 35 -3.57 38.26 -41.86
N PRO A 36 -3.53 37.70 -43.09
CA PRO A 36 -2.90 36.41 -43.36
C PRO A 36 -1.37 36.57 -43.50
N ALA A 37 -0.73 37.31 -42.59
CA ALA A 37 0.71 37.23 -42.42
C ALA A 37 1.01 36.03 -41.51
N GLY A 38 0.84 34.83 -42.07
CA GLY A 38 1.16 33.56 -41.41
C GLY A 38 2.66 33.45 -41.18
N THR A 39 3.18 34.11 -40.15
CA THR A 39 4.37 33.58 -39.47
C THR A 39 3.91 32.31 -38.79
N ARG A 40 4.11 31.17 -39.46
CA ARG A 40 3.86 29.86 -38.86
C ARG A 40 4.63 29.84 -37.54
N PRO A 41 3.96 29.77 -36.36
CA PRO A 41 4.68 29.58 -35.13
C PRO A 41 5.50 28.30 -35.29
N GLU A 42 6.81 28.35 -35.01
CA GLU A 42 7.58 27.11 -34.90
C GLU A 42 6.81 26.18 -33.96
N PRO A 43 6.61 24.90 -34.33
CA PRO A 43 5.98 23.97 -33.40
C PRO A 43 6.79 24.02 -32.12
N ALA A 44 6.14 24.33 -31.00
CA ALA A 44 6.78 24.28 -29.69
C ALA A 44 7.47 22.93 -29.62
N ARG A 45 8.81 22.93 -29.55
CA ARG A 45 9.60 21.70 -29.48
C ARG A 45 9.01 20.89 -28.35
N GLN A 46 8.29 19.83 -28.69
CA GLN A 46 7.75 18.94 -27.67
C GLN A 46 8.97 18.39 -26.95
N PRO A 47 9.11 18.60 -25.63
CA PRO A 47 10.19 17.96 -24.90
C PRO A 47 10.06 16.45 -25.12
N PRO A 48 11.18 15.71 -25.18
CA PRO A 48 11.15 14.26 -25.33
C PRO A 48 10.23 13.65 -24.26
N ASP A 49 9.46 12.63 -24.64
CA ASP A 49 8.35 12.05 -23.86
C ASP A 49 8.78 11.60 -22.44
N ASP A 50 10.07 11.31 -22.25
CA ASP A 50 10.69 10.96 -20.98
C ASP A 50 10.55 12.05 -19.90
N ALA A 51 10.37 13.32 -20.29
CA ALA A 51 10.15 14.42 -19.34
C ALA A 51 8.75 14.42 -18.70
N ARG A 52 7.76 13.74 -19.32
CA ARG A 52 6.40 13.61 -18.78
C ARG A 52 6.29 12.53 -17.70
N GLN A 53 7.29 11.67 -17.59
CA GLN A 53 7.31 10.53 -16.68
C GLN A 53 8.26 10.82 -15.51
N ARG A 54 8.04 11.93 -14.79
CA ARG A 54 8.68 12.08 -13.47
C ARG A 54 8.16 10.94 -12.58
N PRO A 55 9.02 10.06 -12.05
CA PRO A 55 8.57 9.01 -11.15
C PRO A 55 7.88 9.68 -9.96
N ARG A 56 6.64 9.27 -9.70
CA ARG A 56 5.88 9.77 -8.54
C ARG A 56 6.62 9.33 -7.28
N THR A 57 7.25 10.28 -6.59
CA THR A 57 7.97 10.02 -5.33
C THR A 57 7.03 9.97 -4.12
N ASP A 58 5.71 10.08 -4.32
CA ASP A 58 4.70 10.02 -3.25
C ASP A 58 4.40 8.58 -2.79
N GLY A 59 5.17 7.59 -3.25
CA GLY A 59 5.10 6.23 -2.73
C GLY A 59 5.59 6.16 -1.29
N PRO A 60 5.09 5.20 -0.48
CA PRO A 60 5.61 5.01 0.87
C PRO A 60 7.12 4.82 0.82
N ALA A 61 7.84 5.49 1.72
CA ALA A 61 9.28 5.36 1.81
C ALA A 61 9.66 3.87 1.90
N PRO A 62 10.71 3.42 1.19
CA PRO A 62 11.12 2.03 1.23
C PRO A 62 11.39 1.63 2.69
N GLN A 63 10.64 0.63 3.16
CA GLN A 63 10.88 0.04 4.48
C GLN A 63 12.24 -0.66 4.45
N PRO A 64 13.04 -0.59 5.52
CA PRO A 64 14.30 -1.32 5.57
C PRO A 64 14.04 -2.82 5.40
N ALA A 65 14.82 -3.46 4.53
CA ALA A 65 14.73 -4.91 4.35
C ALA A 65 15.04 -5.62 5.68
N ARG A 66 14.24 -6.63 6.02
CA ARG A 66 14.52 -7.50 7.16
C ARG A 66 15.72 -8.37 6.84
N ARG A 67 16.70 -8.42 7.73
CA ARG A 67 17.88 -9.26 7.53
C ARG A 67 17.56 -10.72 7.83
N VAL A 68 17.99 -11.59 6.92
CA VAL A 68 18.01 -13.04 7.10
C VAL A 68 19.42 -13.54 6.85
N SER A 69 20.00 -14.27 7.81
CA SER A 69 21.34 -14.84 7.71
C SER A 69 21.27 -16.36 7.76
N ARG A 70 21.99 -17.04 6.87
CA ARG A 70 22.03 -18.50 6.81
C ARG A 70 23.26 -19.02 7.54
N GLU A 71 23.07 -19.86 8.55
CA GLU A 71 24.17 -20.58 9.18
C GLU A 71 24.53 -21.84 8.38
N PRO A 72 25.83 -22.13 8.13
CA PRO A 72 26.25 -23.39 7.53
C PRO A 72 25.79 -24.58 8.39
N ASN A 73 25.01 -25.49 7.80
CA ASN A 73 24.41 -26.65 8.49
C ASN A 73 23.54 -26.28 9.71
N GLY A 74 23.02 -25.06 9.75
CA GLY A 74 22.29 -24.50 10.88
C GLY A 74 20.96 -23.86 10.49
N PRO A 75 20.35 -23.12 11.42
CA PRO A 75 19.09 -22.40 11.18
C PRO A 75 19.28 -21.17 10.28
N PHE A 76 18.17 -20.57 9.86
CA PHE A 76 18.15 -19.18 9.44
C PHE A 76 17.99 -18.27 10.65
N LEU A 77 18.83 -17.25 10.77
CA LEU A 77 18.69 -16.19 11.76
C LEU A 77 17.94 -15.02 11.11
N VAL A 78 16.80 -14.65 11.69
CA VAL A 78 15.91 -13.59 11.18
C VAL A 78 15.84 -12.47 12.21
N GLU A 79 16.00 -11.23 11.78
CA GLU A 79 15.69 -10.06 12.62
C GLU A 79 14.18 -10.03 12.93
N GLY A 80 13.84 -10.11 14.21
CA GLY A 80 12.46 -10.16 14.68
C GLY A 80 11.85 -8.79 14.98
N PRO A 81 10.57 -8.76 15.41
CA PRO A 81 9.69 -9.92 15.65
C PRO A 81 9.31 -10.67 14.37
N VAL A 82 9.03 -11.97 14.48
CA VAL A 82 8.69 -12.85 13.33
C VAL A 82 7.39 -13.60 13.59
N GLU A 83 6.52 -13.60 12.59
CA GLU A 83 5.37 -14.50 12.48
C GLU A 83 5.63 -15.51 11.37
N VAL A 84 5.38 -16.79 11.65
CA VAL A 84 5.52 -17.88 10.68
C VAL A 84 4.15 -18.48 10.46
N VAL A 85 3.72 -18.49 9.20
CA VAL A 85 2.53 -19.22 8.75
C VAL A 85 2.95 -20.64 8.43
N MET A 86 2.32 -21.59 9.10
CA MET A 86 2.56 -23.03 8.95
C MET A 86 1.74 -23.59 7.78
N GLU A 87 2.03 -24.83 7.39
CA GLU A 87 1.35 -25.49 6.27
C GLU A 87 -0.14 -25.75 6.54
N ASP A 88 -0.52 -25.93 7.81
CA ASP A 88 -1.90 -26.06 8.26
C ASP A 88 -2.64 -24.71 8.41
N GLY A 89 -1.97 -23.60 8.07
CA GLY A 89 -2.48 -22.24 8.20
C GLY A 89 -2.37 -21.66 9.61
N SER A 90 -1.86 -22.41 10.59
CA SER A 90 -1.61 -21.85 11.93
C SER A 90 -0.49 -20.80 11.89
N ILE A 91 -0.57 -19.82 12.78
CA ILE A 91 0.46 -18.77 12.91
C ILE A 91 1.14 -18.91 14.25
N VAL A 92 2.46 -19.00 14.23
CA VAL A 92 3.30 -18.98 15.44
C VAL A 92 4.20 -17.75 15.41
N ARG A 93 4.32 -17.08 16.56
CA ARG A 93 5.00 -15.79 16.69
C ARG A 93 6.16 -15.87 17.66
N SER A 94 7.21 -15.13 17.37
CA SER A 94 8.32 -14.87 18.29
C SER A 94 8.66 -13.39 18.31
N ASP A 95 8.64 -12.79 19.51
CA ASP A 95 8.99 -11.38 19.73
C ASP A 95 10.48 -11.17 20.01
N ARG A 96 11.30 -12.21 19.86
CA ARG A 96 12.74 -12.09 20.06
C ARG A 96 13.36 -11.18 18.98
N PRO A 97 14.36 -10.37 19.31
CA PRO A 97 15.02 -9.49 18.34
C PRO A 97 15.77 -10.27 17.25
N VAL A 98 16.21 -11.50 17.55
CA VAL A 98 16.75 -12.46 16.58
C VAL A 98 16.08 -13.81 16.81
N VAL A 99 15.53 -14.37 15.74
CA VAL A 99 14.78 -15.62 15.74
C VAL A 99 15.50 -16.65 14.89
N ALA A 100 15.70 -17.86 15.42
CA ALA A 100 16.32 -18.96 14.70
C ALA A 100 15.25 -19.91 14.12
N LEU A 101 15.11 -19.93 12.79
CA LEU A 101 14.18 -20.80 12.06
C LEU A 101 14.87 -22.13 11.71
N CYS A 102 14.20 -23.23 12.05
CA CYS A 102 14.70 -24.57 11.82
C CYS A 102 14.66 -24.94 10.32
N THR A 103 15.80 -25.40 9.81
CA THR A 103 15.94 -25.91 8.43
C THR A 103 16.00 -27.44 8.38
N CYS A 104 16.26 -28.10 9.51
CA CYS A 104 16.50 -29.54 9.57
C CYS A 104 15.25 -30.39 9.89
N ARG A 105 14.14 -29.75 10.28
CA ARG A 105 12.88 -30.39 10.73
C ARG A 105 13.02 -31.39 11.88
N ARG A 106 14.13 -31.36 12.62
CA ARG A 106 14.34 -32.20 13.82
C ARG A 106 13.95 -31.50 15.12
N SER A 107 13.51 -30.25 15.05
CA SER A 107 13.16 -29.48 16.25
C SER A 107 11.85 -29.97 16.84
N GLU A 108 11.81 -30.13 18.15
CA GLU A 108 10.56 -30.41 18.89
C GLU A 108 9.66 -29.16 18.96
N GLU A 109 10.25 -27.97 18.81
CA GLU A 109 9.56 -26.68 18.80
C GLU A 109 9.48 -26.09 17.38
N PHE A 110 9.38 -26.95 16.35
CA PHE A 110 9.25 -26.50 14.96
C PHE A 110 8.13 -25.45 14.85
N PRO A 111 8.37 -24.27 14.23
CA PRO A 111 9.44 -23.91 13.30
C PRO A 111 10.71 -23.34 13.94
N TRP A 112 10.79 -23.22 15.26
CA TRP A 112 11.96 -22.67 15.96
C TRP A 112 13.10 -23.69 16.03
N CYS A 113 14.34 -23.21 16.05
CA CYS A 113 15.50 -24.07 16.22
C CYS A 113 15.82 -24.29 17.70
N ASP A 114 15.71 -25.54 18.15
CA ASP A 114 16.05 -26.07 19.48
C ASP A 114 17.48 -26.65 19.57
N THR A 115 18.32 -26.40 18.55
CA THR A 115 19.66 -26.97 18.35
C THR A 115 19.71 -28.46 17.94
N SER A 116 18.58 -29.12 17.67
CA SER A 116 18.53 -30.52 17.21
C SER A 116 19.25 -30.76 15.87
N HIS A 117 19.59 -29.71 15.13
CA HIS A 117 20.46 -29.80 13.96
C HIS A 117 21.88 -30.33 14.30
N ARG A 118 22.38 -30.10 15.52
CA ARG A 118 23.74 -30.50 15.95
C ARG A 118 23.89 -32.00 16.20
N ARG A 119 22.78 -32.72 16.41
CA ARG A 119 22.80 -34.17 16.65
C ARG A 119 23.25 -34.89 15.38
N ARG A 120 24.56 -35.14 15.25
CA ARG A 120 25.12 -36.04 14.22
C ARG A 120 24.67 -37.45 14.55
N ARG A 121 23.82 -38.08 13.71
CA ARG A 121 23.71 -39.54 13.75
C ARG A 121 25.01 -40.10 13.16
N ARG A 122 25.76 -40.85 13.97
CA ARG A 122 26.88 -41.67 13.46
C ARG A 122 26.31 -42.57 12.35
N PRO A 123 26.92 -42.64 11.16
CA PRO A 123 26.51 -43.62 10.16
C PRO A 123 26.61 -45.02 10.79
N PRO A 124 25.69 -45.96 10.49
CA PRO A 124 25.92 -47.35 10.86
C PRO A 124 27.27 -47.80 10.27
N ALA A 125 28.04 -48.53 11.09
CA ALA A 125 29.39 -49.00 10.78
C ALA A 125 29.41 -50.00 9.63
#